data_AF-A0A7X9CFQ9-F1
#
_entry.id   AF-A0A7X9CFQ9-F1
#
_cell.length_a   1.000
_cell.length_b   1.000
_cell.length_c   1.000
_cell.angle_alpha   90.00
_cell.angle_beta   90.00
_cell.angle_gamma   90.00
#
_symmetry.space_group_name_H-M   'P 1'
#
loop_
_entity.id
_entity.type
_entity.pdbx_description
1 polymer ?
#
loop_
_entity_poly.entity_id
_entity_poly.type
_entity_poly.pdbx_seq_one_letter_code
_entity_poly.pdbx_strand_id
1 'polypeptide(L)'
;MMRRVKDLDEVVEFVWQLSQNKLYASYPRLNSKAEVQKEIEKAIKLENFNIIAFYNKNELSGVCSYFWIDDERYAQTTIFTIGEGYKNVVGKFVDYMSKELPGYELFIGVPSTNKNINEYFKEKGIKCVENSIVTKICNLRPYSNKRYKFVQEIQENNFEEYALFHDRYAVSNEMYYNSKNLYKEIGGFRIFVYKQDDEIY
;
A
#
# COMPACT_ATOMS: atom_id res chain seq x y z
N MET A 1 -12.07 21.69 -5.46
CA MET A 1 -12.39 21.08 -6.76
C MET A 1 -11.59 19.80 -6.88
N MET A 2 -12.24 18.68 -7.22
CA MET A 2 -11.56 17.40 -7.47
C MET A 2 -11.11 17.33 -8.92
N ARG A 3 -9.92 16.80 -9.18
CA ARG A 3 -9.38 16.59 -10.53
C ARG A 3 -8.58 15.28 -10.57
N ARG A 4 -8.63 14.59 -11.71
CA ARG A 4 -7.66 13.52 -12.00
C ARG A 4 -6.34 14.17 -12.39
N VAL A 5 -5.25 13.71 -11.80
CA VAL A 5 -3.90 14.20 -12.08
C VAL A 5 -3.44 13.60 -13.42
N LYS A 6 -2.91 14.44 -14.30
CA LYS A 6 -2.38 14.00 -15.61
C LYS A 6 -0.89 14.28 -15.77
N ASP A 7 -0.36 15.15 -14.93
CA ASP A 7 1.03 15.57 -14.94
C ASP A 7 1.62 15.34 -13.55
N LEU A 8 2.78 14.68 -13.51
CA LEU A 8 3.54 14.43 -12.30
C LEU A 8 3.89 15.74 -11.57
N ASP A 9 4.28 16.77 -12.34
CA ASP A 9 4.80 18.02 -11.79
C ASP A 9 3.73 18.80 -11.01
N GLU A 10 2.44 18.51 -11.27
CA GLU A 10 1.29 19.11 -10.58
C GLU A 10 1.28 18.78 -9.08
N VAL A 11 1.78 17.60 -8.69
CA VAL A 11 1.57 17.06 -7.34
C VAL A 11 2.81 16.48 -6.66
N VAL A 12 3.89 16.21 -7.40
CA VAL A 12 5.08 15.50 -6.88
C VAL A 12 5.68 16.18 -5.64
N GLU A 13 5.81 17.50 -5.65
CA GLU A 13 6.43 18.24 -4.56
C GLU A 13 5.55 18.23 -3.31
N PHE A 14 4.24 18.39 -3.48
CA PHE A 14 3.27 18.30 -2.40
C PHE A 14 3.29 16.92 -1.73
N VAL A 15 3.23 15.84 -2.54
CA VAL A 15 3.27 14.47 -2.01
C VAL A 15 4.59 14.21 -1.29
N TRP A 16 5.72 14.64 -1.85
CA TRP A 16 7.04 14.47 -1.25
C TRP A 16 7.12 15.14 0.13
N GLN A 17 6.75 16.42 0.23
CA GLN A 17 6.81 17.19 1.47
C GLN A 17 5.93 16.58 2.56
N LEU A 18 4.68 16.21 2.25
CA LEU A 18 3.76 15.62 3.22
C LEU A 18 4.19 14.21 3.64
N SER A 19 4.81 13.43 2.74
CA SER A 19 5.31 12.08 3.06
C SER A 19 6.43 12.09 4.10
N GLN A 20 7.23 13.17 4.15
CA GLN A 20 8.27 13.36 5.16
C GLN A 20 7.71 13.77 6.53
N ASN A 21 6.52 14.35 6.57
CA ASN A 21 5.90 14.78 7.81
C ASN A 21 5.09 13.64 8.45
N LYS A 22 5.48 13.21 9.65
CA LYS A 22 4.80 12.13 10.36
C LYS A 22 3.32 12.41 10.65
N LEU A 23 2.92 13.67 10.71
CA LEU A 23 1.55 14.10 10.98
C LEU A 23 0.63 14.07 9.74
N TYR A 24 1.19 14.01 8.52
CA TYR A 24 0.42 14.13 7.27
C TYR A 24 0.63 12.99 6.29
N ALA A 25 1.64 12.17 6.50
CA ALA A 25 1.96 11.09 5.60
C ALA A 25 0.90 9.98 5.56
N SER A 26 0.88 9.30 4.42
CA SER A 26 0.18 8.05 4.18
C SER A 26 1.02 6.83 4.55
N TYR A 27 0.39 5.66 4.42
CA TYR A 27 1.09 4.39 4.26
C TYR A 27 0.69 3.78 2.89
N PRO A 28 1.65 3.24 2.10
CA PRO A 28 3.08 3.08 2.40
C PRO A 28 3.85 4.41 2.52
N ARG A 29 5.00 4.37 3.21
CA ARG A 29 5.90 5.52 3.37
C ARG A 29 6.85 5.60 2.19
N LEU A 30 6.81 6.73 1.47
CA LEU A 30 7.72 7.04 0.37
C LEU A 30 8.95 7.76 0.94
N ASN A 31 10.12 7.14 0.78
CA ASN A 31 11.37 7.55 1.43
C ASN A 31 12.28 8.36 0.50
N SER A 32 11.94 8.47 -0.79
CA SER A 32 12.64 9.33 -1.74
C SER A 32 11.69 10.00 -2.72
N LYS A 33 12.11 11.12 -3.31
CA LYS A 33 11.36 11.79 -4.37
C LYS A 33 11.22 10.90 -5.61
N ALA A 34 12.21 10.06 -5.90
CA ALA A 34 12.14 9.08 -6.99
C ALA A 34 11.04 8.02 -6.75
N GLU A 35 10.86 7.54 -5.51
CA GLU A 35 9.74 6.65 -5.17
C GLU A 35 8.39 7.35 -5.37
N VAL A 36 8.27 8.63 -4.97
CA VAL A 36 7.05 9.43 -5.21
C VAL A 36 6.74 9.54 -6.70
N GLN A 37 7.74 9.85 -7.52
CA GLN A 37 7.57 9.98 -8.96
C GLN A 37 7.11 8.67 -9.59
N LYS A 38 7.74 7.55 -9.22
CA LYS A 38 7.37 6.21 -9.70
C LYS A 38 5.91 5.86 -9.38
N GLU A 39 5.46 6.10 -8.16
CA GLU A 39 4.09 5.80 -7.74
C GLU A 39 3.04 6.68 -8.45
N ILE A 40 3.33 7.97 -8.64
CA ILE A 40 2.45 8.88 -9.39
C ILE A 40 2.38 8.47 -10.86
N GLU A 41 3.52 8.21 -11.49
CA GLU A 41 3.58 7.79 -12.89
C GLU A 41 2.82 6.48 -13.13
N LYS A 42 2.98 5.52 -12.22
CA LYS A 42 2.22 4.27 -12.24
C LYS A 42 0.73 4.55 -12.25
N ALA A 43 0.28 5.47 -11.39
CA ALA A 43 -1.13 5.82 -11.27
C ALA A 43 -1.72 6.63 -12.42
N ILE A 44 -0.87 7.34 -13.16
CA ILE A 44 -1.27 8.04 -14.40
C ILE A 44 -1.37 7.06 -15.58
N LYS A 45 -0.48 6.07 -15.64
CA LYS A 45 -0.29 5.22 -16.82
C LYS A 45 -1.12 3.94 -16.81
N LEU A 46 -1.34 3.32 -15.65
CA LEU A 46 -2.01 2.02 -15.56
C LEU A 46 -3.52 2.16 -15.49
N GLU A 47 -4.24 1.28 -16.18
CA GLU A 47 -5.71 1.32 -16.29
C GLU A 47 -6.42 1.00 -14.98
N ASN A 48 -5.83 0.14 -14.14
CA ASN A 48 -6.36 -0.26 -12.84
C ASN A 48 -5.83 0.61 -11.68
N PHE A 49 -5.27 1.77 -12.01
CA PHE A 49 -4.85 2.79 -11.05
C PHE A 49 -5.51 4.12 -11.37
N ASN A 50 -5.58 4.97 -10.36
CA ASN A 50 -5.99 6.35 -10.53
C ASN A 50 -5.33 7.25 -9.49
N ILE A 51 -5.11 8.50 -9.86
CA ILE A 51 -4.63 9.54 -8.97
C ILE A 51 -5.50 10.78 -9.10
N ILE A 52 -5.96 11.27 -7.94
CA ILE A 52 -6.83 12.42 -7.83
C ILE A 52 -6.24 13.45 -6.86
N ALA A 53 -6.43 14.72 -7.21
CA ALA A 53 -6.03 15.87 -6.43
C ALA A 53 -7.24 16.72 -6.06
N PHE A 54 -7.23 17.24 -4.85
CA PHE A 54 -8.24 18.18 -4.38
C PHE A 54 -7.63 19.57 -4.19
N TYR A 55 -8.26 20.56 -4.82
CA TYR A 55 -7.86 21.97 -4.75
C TYR A 55 -8.86 22.78 -3.92
N ASN A 56 -8.41 23.45 -2.86
CA ASN A 56 -9.20 24.44 -2.14
C ASN A 56 -8.78 25.84 -2.58
N LYS A 57 -9.71 26.68 -3.08
CA LYS A 57 -9.40 28.02 -3.60
C LYS A 57 -8.20 28.05 -4.58
N ASN A 58 -8.12 27.05 -5.46
CA ASN A 58 -7.04 26.81 -6.42
C ASN A 58 -5.67 26.38 -5.83
N GLU A 59 -5.59 26.14 -4.53
CA GLU A 59 -4.40 25.59 -3.87
C GLU A 59 -4.55 24.09 -3.66
N LEU A 60 -3.50 23.33 -3.96
CA LEU A 60 -3.49 21.88 -3.76
C LEU A 60 -3.56 21.57 -2.26
N SER A 61 -4.60 20.83 -1.85
CA SER A 61 -4.86 20.51 -0.43
C SER A 61 -4.81 19.02 -0.12
N GLY A 62 -4.82 18.16 -1.13
CA GLY A 62 -4.64 16.73 -0.93
C GLY A 62 -4.44 15.98 -2.24
N VAL A 63 -3.81 14.82 -2.13
CA VAL A 63 -3.56 13.88 -3.23
C VAL A 63 -3.86 12.47 -2.75
N CYS A 64 -4.65 11.74 -3.54
CA CYS A 64 -4.97 10.35 -3.32
C CYS A 64 -4.62 9.55 -4.58
N SER A 65 -3.74 8.56 -4.44
CA SER A 65 -3.46 7.56 -5.47
C SER A 65 -3.90 6.20 -4.95
N TYR A 66 -4.56 5.41 -5.81
CA TYR A 66 -5.09 4.10 -5.46
C TYR A 66 -5.13 3.18 -6.67
N PHE A 67 -5.21 1.88 -6.40
CA PHE A 67 -5.47 0.84 -7.40
C PHE A 67 -6.67 0.01 -7.02
N TRP A 68 -7.17 -0.76 -7.97
CA TRP A 68 -8.22 -1.74 -7.72
C TRP A 68 -7.99 -3.05 -8.48
N ILE A 69 -8.70 -4.08 -8.02
CA ILE A 69 -8.72 -5.42 -8.60
C ILE A 69 -10.18 -5.83 -8.73
N ASP A 70 -10.65 -5.93 -9.97
CA ASP A 70 -12.07 -6.12 -10.27
C ASP A 70 -12.62 -7.45 -9.73
N ASP A 71 -11.87 -8.54 -9.92
CA ASP A 71 -12.27 -9.89 -9.50
C ASP A 71 -12.46 -10.02 -7.99
N GLU A 72 -11.75 -9.20 -7.20
CA GLU A 72 -11.74 -9.24 -5.75
C GLU A 72 -12.56 -8.12 -5.11
N ARG A 73 -13.13 -7.21 -5.92
CA ARG A 73 -13.78 -5.98 -5.44
C ARG A 73 -12.92 -5.23 -4.43
N TYR A 74 -11.62 -5.21 -4.68
CA TYR A 74 -10.61 -4.68 -3.78
C TYR A 74 -10.08 -3.34 -4.29
N ALA A 75 -9.92 -2.36 -3.42
CA ALA A 75 -9.23 -1.11 -3.72
C ALA A 75 -8.29 -0.69 -2.58
N GLN A 76 -7.12 -0.15 -2.89
CA GLN A 76 -6.17 0.29 -1.88
C GLN A 76 -5.44 1.56 -2.27
N THR A 77 -5.28 2.46 -1.29
CA THR A 77 -4.48 3.69 -1.47
C THR A 77 -2.98 3.38 -1.47
N THR A 78 -2.25 3.92 -2.43
CA THR A 78 -0.77 3.94 -2.45
C THR A 78 -0.22 5.30 -2.03
N ILE A 79 -0.99 6.37 -2.21
CA ILE A 79 -0.72 7.73 -1.68
C ILE A 79 -2.01 8.25 -1.07
N PHE A 80 -1.94 8.80 0.14
CA PHE A 80 -3.07 9.42 0.82
C PHE A 80 -2.61 10.61 1.67
N THR A 81 -2.15 11.66 1.01
CA THR A 81 -1.56 12.85 1.64
C THR A 81 -2.55 14.00 1.62
N ILE A 82 -2.82 14.58 2.79
CA ILE A 82 -3.79 15.67 2.95
C ILE A 82 -3.16 16.73 3.85
N GLY A 83 -3.19 17.98 3.39
CA GLY A 83 -2.69 19.14 4.14
C GLY A 83 -3.73 19.66 5.13
N GLU A 84 -3.85 20.98 5.21
CA GLU A 84 -4.87 21.63 6.04
C GLU A 84 -6.30 21.37 5.56
N GLY A 85 -7.28 21.55 6.45
CA GLY A 85 -8.70 21.28 6.11
C GLY A 85 -9.04 19.79 6.02
N TYR A 86 -8.24 18.94 6.68
CA TYR A 86 -8.24 17.49 6.58
C TYR A 86 -9.63 16.84 6.48
N LYS A 87 -10.51 17.10 7.47
CA LYS A 87 -11.84 16.46 7.58
C LYS A 87 -12.72 16.68 6.34
N ASN A 88 -12.59 17.83 5.68
CA ASN A 88 -13.31 18.10 4.45
C ASN A 88 -12.72 17.31 3.27
N VAL A 89 -11.39 17.32 3.13
CA VAL A 89 -10.69 16.69 2.00
C VAL A 89 -10.85 15.16 2.00
N VAL A 90 -10.69 14.51 3.16
CA VAL A 90 -10.87 13.06 3.29
C VAL A 90 -12.28 12.63 2.87
N GLY A 91 -13.31 13.38 3.27
CA GLY A 91 -14.70 13.10 2.88
C GLY A 91 -14.87 13.20 1.37
N LYS A 92 -14.27 14.21 0.73
CA LYS A 92 -14.32 14.34 -0.73
C LYS A 92 -13.62 13.21 -1.46
N PHE A 93 -12.51 12.67 -0.94
CA PHE A 93 -11.85 11.51 -1.52
C PHE A 93 -12.68 10.25 -1.38
N VAL A 94 -13.21 9.96 -0.18
CA VAL A 94 -14.06 8.79 0.05
C VAL A 94 -15.35 8.86 -0.80
N ASP A 95 -15.99 10.02 -0.87
CA ASP A 95 -17.18 10.24 -1.72
C ASP A 95 -16.88 10.07 -3.21
N TYR A 96 -15.67 10.42 -3.66
CA TYR A 96 -15.26 10.24 -5.05
C TYR A 96 -15.03 8.74 -5.35
N MET A 97 -14.21 8.07 -4.53
CA MET A 97 -13.87 6.66 -4.74
C MET A 97 -15.10 5.74 -4.64
N SER A 98 -16.01 6.00 -3.70
CA SER A 98 -17.25 5.22 -3.56
C SER A 98 -18.20 5.30 -4.77
N LYS A 99 -18.13 6.40 -5.55
CA LYS A 99 -18.91 6.55 -6.79
C LYS A 99 -18.23 5.88 -7.98
N GLU A 100 -16.91 5.95 -8.05
CA GLU A 100 -16.14 5.35 -9.14
C GLU A 100 -16.03 3.82 -9.01
N LEU A 101 -15.98 3.32 -7.77
CA LEU A 101 -15.82 1.89 -7.45
C LEU A 101 -16.98 1.40 -6.58
N PRO A 102 -18.23 1.40 -7.08
CA PRO A 102 -19.37 0.95 -6.30
C PRO A 102 -19.26 -0.55 -5.97
N GLY A 103 -19.39 -0.88 -4.69
CA GLY A 103 -19.31 -2.25 -4.19
C GLY A 103 -17.89 -2.77 -3.91
N TYR A 104 -16.87 -1.93 -4.04
CA TYR A 104 -15.49 -2.28 -3.68
C TYR A 104 -15.22 -1.97 -2.20
N GLU A 105 -14.38 -2.78 -1.57
CA GLU A 105 -13.80 -2.49 -0.27
C GLU A 105 -12.55 -1.63 -0.44
N LEU A 106 -12.55 -0.43 0.17
CA LEU A 106 -11.44 0.50 0.12
C LEU A 106 -10.57 0.40 1.38
N PHE A 107 -9.32 -0.02 1.20
CA PHE A 107 -8.31 -0.09 2.23
C PHE A 107 -7.43 1.16 2.22
N ILE A 108 -7.37 1.86 3.35
CA ILE A 108 -6.57 3.08 3.50
C ILE A 108 -5.50 2.85 4.56
N GLY A 109 -4.24 2.91 4.13
CA GLY A 109 -3.09 2.76 5.00
C GLY A 109 -2.67 4.11 5.62
N VAL A 110 -2.56 4.17 6.94
CA VAL A 110 -2.15 5.39 7.64
C VAL A 110 -1.23 5.09 8.83
N PRO A 111 -0.21 5.92 9.08
CA PRO A 111 0.61 5.76 10.28
C PRO A 111 -0.17 6.19 11.53
N SER A 112 0.04 5.51 12.66
CA SER A 112 -0.53 5.88 13.96
C SER A 112 -0.15 7.29 14.44
N THR A 113 0.91 7.86 13.88
CA THR A 113 1.38 9.23 14.16
C THR A 113 0.55 10.31 13.47
N ASN A 114 -0.21 9.98 12.43
CA ASN A 114 -1.13 10.92 11.79
C ASN A 114 -2.42 10.96 12.63
N LYS A 115 -2.46 11.81 13.66
CA LYS A 115 -3.60 11.84 14.61
C LYS A 115 -4.90 12.28 13.94
N ASN A 116 -4.83 13.26 13.04
CA ASN A 116 -5.99 13.83 12.37
C ASN A 116 -6.80 12.79 11.58
N ILE A 117 -6.12 11.92 10.82
CA ILE A 117 -6.78 10.86 10.03
C ILE A 117 -7.36 9.76 10.92
N ASN A 118 -6.62 9.35 11.95
CA ASN A 118 -7.05 8.31 12.87
C ASN A 118 -8.27 8.77 13.68
N GLU A 119 -8.29 10.02 14.14
CA GLU A 119 -9.46 10.62 14.80
C GLU A 119 -10.66 10.71 13.85
N TYR A 120 -10.45 11.13 12.60
CA TYR A 120 -11.52 11.17 11.59
C TYR A 120 -12.14 9.79 11.36
N PHE A 121 -11.33 8.75 11.14
CA PHE A 121 -11.84 7.39 10.91
C PHE A 121 -12.57 6.85 12.15
N LYS A 122 -12.06 7.14 13.35
CA LYS A 122 -12.74 6.80 14.61
C LYS A 122 -14.10 7.50 14.74
N GLU A 123 -14.16 8.80 14.48
CA GLU A 123 -15.41 9.58 14.52
C GLU A 123 -16.45 9.08 13.50
N LYS A 124 -15.99 8.58 12.34
CA LYS A 124 -16.84 8.03 11.28
C LYS A 124 -17.20 6.56 11.48
N GLY A 125 -16.72 5.90 12.54
CA GLY A 125 -16.97 4.49 12.79
C GLY A 125 -16.35 3.57 11.74
N ILE A 126 -15.30 4.01 11.04
CA ILE A 126 -14.58 3.18 10.08
C ILE A 126 -13.78 2.12 10.84
N LYS A 127 -13.97 0.85 10.46
CA LYS A 127 -13.33 -0.29 11.10
C LYS A 127 -11.83 -0.29 10.82
N CYS A 128 -11.02 -0.38 11.87
CA CYS A 128 -9.62 -0.75 11.76
C CYS A 128 -9.55 -2.26 11.58
N VAL A 129 -9.15 -2.73 10.39
CA VAL A 129 -9.04 -4.16 10.07
C VAL A 129 -7.64 -4.72 10.35
N GLU A 130 -6.62 -3.87 10.40
CA GLU A 130 -5.24 -4.25 10.64
C GLU A 130 -4.50 -3.15 11.43
N ASN A 131 -3.65 -3.55 12.38
CA ASN A 131 -2.75 -2.65 13.09
C ASN A 131 -1.34 -3.27 13.13
N SER A 132 -0.46 -2.73 12.28
CA SER A 132 0.86 -3.33 12.02
C SER A 132 2.01 -2.40 12.40
N ILE A 133 3.12 -3.00 12.84
CA ILE A 133 4.35 -2.29 13.21
C ILE A 133 5.39 -2.50 12.11
N VAL A 134 5.84 -1.40 11.52
CA VAL A 134 6.95 -1.43 10.55
C VAL A 134 8.27 -1.32 11.30
N THR A 135 9.02 -2.42 11.36
CA THR A 135 10.37 -2.45 11.93
C THR A 135 11.40 -2.19 10.83
N LYS A 136 12.30 -1.23 11.05
CA LYS A 136 13.43 -0.95 10.12
C LYS A 136 14.75 -1.28 10.81
N ILE A 137 15.57 -2.09 10.16
CA ILE A 137 16.96 -2.32 10.59
C ILE A 137 17.85 -1.31 9.86
N CYS A 138 18.47 -0.41 10.62
CA CYS A 138 19.44 0.55 10.09
C CYS A 138 20.85 -0.03 10.18
N ASN A 139 21.72 0.33 9.22
CA ASN A 139 23.14 -0.06 9.21
C ASN A 139 23.38 -1.58 9.20
N LEU A 140 22.51 -2.32 8.52
CA LEU A 140 22.75 -3.73 8.25
C LEU A 140 24.07 -3.85 7.47
N ARG A 141 25.08 -4.42 8.11
CA ARG A 141 26.35 -4.72 7.42
C ARG A 141 26.12 -5.88 6.46
N PRO A 142 26.72 -5.87 5.27
CA PRO A 142 26.60 -6.98 4.33
C PRO A 142 26.96 -8.28 5.04
N TYR A 143 26.03 -9.23 4.98
CA TYR A 143 26.18 -10.54 5.60
C TYR A 143 27.11 -11.42 4.75
N SER A 144 27.73 -12.40 5.41
CA SER A 144 28.46 -13.48 4.74
C SER A 144 27.54 -14.30 3.83
N ASN A 145 28.07 -14.87 2.74
CA ASN A 145 27.38 -15.81 1.82
C ASN A 145 27.07 -17.18 2.48
N LYS A 146 26.79 -17.20 3.78
CA LYS A 146 26.57 -18.42 4.54
C LYS A 146 25.24 -19.03 4.14
N ARG A 147 25.29 -20.18 3.48
CA ARG A 147 24.12 -21.02 3.26
C ARG A 147 23.80 -21.78 4.54
N TYR A 148 22.53 -21.83 4.90
CA TYR A 148 22.05 -22.60 6.03
C TYR A 148 21.42 -23.88 5.50
N LYS A 149 21.78 -25.03 6.08
CA LYS A 149 21.40 -26.36 5.58
C LYS A 149 19.89 -26.52 5.35
N PHE A 150 19.08 -25.91 6.21
CA PHE A 150 17.63 -26.05 6.23
C PHE A 150 16.88 -24.82 5.72
N VAL A 151 17.57 -23.85 5.10
CA VAL A 151 16.91 -22.68 4.51
C VAL A 151 16.94 -22.80 2.99
N GLN A 152 15.77 -22.83 2.39
CA GLN A 152 15.60 -22.96 0.95
C GLN A 152 14.88 -21.72 0.39
N GLU A 153 15.33 -21.22 -0.75
CA GLU A 153 14.63 -20.17 -1.50
C GLU A 153 13.51 -20.81 -2.34
N ILE A 154 12.32 -20.23 -2.27
CA ILE A 154 11.18 -20.62 -3.10
C ILE A 154 11.25 -19.86 -4.42
N GLN A 155 11.10 -20.61 -5.51
CA GLN A 155 11.06 -20.18 -6.89
C GLN A 155 9.82 -20.80 -7.56
N GLU A 156 9.55 -20.46 -8.82
CA GLU A 156 8.40 -20.99 -9.56
C GLU A 156 8.35 -22.52 -9.58
N ASN A 157 9.51 -23.19 -9.67
CA ASN A 157 9.59 -24.65 -9.80
C ASN A 157 9.33 -25.44 -8.51
N ASN A 158 9.27 -24.77 -7.35
CA ASN A 158 9.01 -25.39 -6.05
C ASN A 158 7.93 -24.64 -5.24
N PHE A 159 7.18 -23.76 -5.90
CA PHE A 159 6.16 -22.92 -5.28
C PHE A 159 4.95 -23.72 -4.78
N GLU A 160 4.59 -24.82 -5.44
CA GLU A 160 3.41 -25.61 -5.11
C GLU A 160 3.43 -26.14 -3.66
N GLU A 161 4.58 -26.64 -3.21
CA GLU A 161 4.77 -27.11 -1.83
C GLU A 161 4.62 -25.96 -0.81
N TYR A 162 5.22 -24.81 -1.13
CA TYR A 162 5.08 -23.60 -0.33
C TYR A 162 3.65 -23.07 -0.30
N ALA A 163 2.93 -23.11 -1.43
CA ALA A 163 1.54 -22.66 -1.52
C ALA A 163 0.64 -23.43 -0.56
N LEU A 164 0.77 -24.77 -0.52
CA LEU A 164 0.03 -25.62 0.42
C LEU A 164 0.34 -25.25 1.87
N PHE A 165 1.60 -25.04 2.21
CA PHE A 165 2.00 -24.62 3.55
C PHE A 165 1.41 -23.24 3.92
N HIS A 166 1.60 -22.25 3.04
CA HIS A 166 1.27 -20.85 3.25
C HIS A 166 -0.23 -20.62 3.36
N ASP A 167 -1.01 -21.26 2.50
CA ASP A 167 -2.46 -21.05 2.46
C ASP A 167 -3.21 -21.64 3.66
N ARG A 168 -2.60 -22.57 4.41
CA ARG A 168 -3.13 -22.99 5.73
C ARG A 168 -3.31 -21.82 6.70
N TYR A 169 -2.54 -20.75 6.51
CA TYR A 169 -2.58 -19.55 7.33
C TYR A 169 -3.11 -18.35 6.55
N ALA A 170 -2.68 -18.15 5.30
CA ALA A 170 -2.99 -16.95 4.54
C ALA A 170 -4.48 -16.83 4.22
N VAL A 171 -5.12 -17.94 3.81
CA VAL A 171 -6.54 -17.94 3.43
C VAL A 171 -7.43 -17.73 4.66
N SER A 172 -7.15 -18.42 5.77
CA SER A 172 -7.94 -18.30 7.00
C SER A 172 -7.85 -16.91 7.65
N ASN A 173 -6.77 -16.17 7.39
CA ASN A 173 -6.58 -14.80 7.87
C ASN A 173 -6.94 -13.75 6.82
N GLU A 174 -7.60 -14.14 5.72
CA GLU A 174 -8.04 -13.24 4.65
C GLU A 174 -6.89 -12.36 4.09
N MET A 175 -5.68 -12.92 4.03
CA MET A 175 -4.50 -12.18 3.56
C MET A 175 -4.56 -11.96 2.05
N TYR A 176 -4.30 -10.71 1.61
CA TYR A 176 -4.22 -10.37 0.20
C TYR A 176 -3.15 -11.20 -0.55
N TYR A 177 -1.95 -11.33 0.03
CA TYR A 177 -0.88 -12.20 -0.48
C TYR A 177 -1.06 -13.65 -0.03
N ASN A 178 -2.20 -14.25 -0.36
CA ASN A 178 -2.32 -15.71 -0.45
C ASN A 178 -1.47 -16.25 -1.61
N SER A 179 -1.32 -17.57 -1.72
CA SER A 179 -0.46 -18.19 -2.73
C SER A 179 -0.83 -17.76 -4.16
N LYS A 180 -2.14 -17.60 -4.48
CA LYS A 180 -2.63 -17.19 -5.79
C LYS A 180 -2.12 -15.80 -6.18
N ASN A 181 -2.21 -14.81 -5.29
CA ASN A 181 -1.76 -13.45 -5.59
C ASN A 181 -0.24 -13.32 -5.52
N LEU A 182 0.40 -14.07 -4.61
CA LEU A 182 1.85 -14.10 -4.48
C LEU A 182 2.52 -14.74 -5.72
N TYR A 183 1.93 -15.77 -6.31
CA TYR A 183 2.46 -16.43 -7.51
C TYR A 183 2.47 -15.48 -8.73
N LYS A 184 1.42 -14.66 -8.91
CA LYS A 184 1.36 -13.65 -10.00
C LYS A 184 2.52 -12.67 -9.96
N GLU A 185 3.05 -12.40 -8.77
CA GLU A 185 4.12 -11.43 -8.54
C GLU A 185 5.42 -12.09 -8.07
N ILE A 186 5.57 -13.41 -8.23
CA ILE A 186 6.68 -14.18 -7.61
C ILE A 186 8.07 -13.62 -7.96
N GLY A 187 8.27 -13.08 -9.16
CA GLY A 187 9.51 -12.44 -9.58
C GLY A 187 9.88 -11.16 -8.80
N GLY A 188 8.91 -10.55 -8.11
CA GLY A 188 9.11 -9.42 -7.20
C GLY A 188 9.41 -9.84 -5.75
N PHE A 189 9.27 -11.12 -5.42
CA PHE A 189 9.46 -11.64 -4.08
C PHE A 189 10.72 -12.50 -3.97
N ARG A 190 11.31 -12.48 -2.78
CA ARG A 190 12.35 -13.42 -2.37
C ARG A 190 11.85 -14.15 -1.13
N ILE A 191 11.36 -15.36 -1.35
CA ILE A 191 10.71 -16.16 -0.33
C ILE A 191 11.70 -17.21 0.15
N PHE A 192 11.86 -17.33 1.47
CA PHE A 192 12.68 -18.36 2.09
C PHE A 192 11.83 -19.17 3.04
N VAL A 193 12.02 -20.48 3.03
CA VAL A 193 11.37 -21.41 3.95
C VAL A 193 12.40 -22.14 4.78
N TYR A 194 12.02 -22.51 6.01
CA TYR A 194 12.74 -23.52 6.76
C TYR A 194 12.20 -24.90 6.34
N LYS A 195 13.07 -25.73 5.77
CA LYS A 195 12.73 -27.08 5.32
C LYS A 195 13.63 -28.11 5.98
N GLN A 196 13.02 -29.06 6.67
CA GLN A 196 13.69 -30.18 7.32
C GLN A 196 12.91 -31.47 7.05
N ASP A 197 13.62 -32.56 6.74
CA ASP A 197 13.02 -33.88 6.50
C ASP A 197 11.87 -33.86 5.45
N ASP A 198 12.09 -33.07 4.39
CA ASP A 198 11.14 -32.81 3.30
C ASP A 198 9.83 -32.09 3.68
N GLU A 199 9.74 -31.51 4.88
CA GLU A 199 8.60 -30.70 5.31
C GLU A 199 8.97 -29.22 5.52
N ILE A 200 8.05 -28.33 5.15
CA ILE A 200 8.13 -26.89 5.42
C ILE A 200 7.49 -26.58 6.79
N TYR A 201 8.22 -25.81 7.60
CA TYR A 201 7.82 -25.36 8.93
C TYR A 201 7.71 -23.85 9.03
#